data_AF-A0A6G8FXD9-F1
#
_entry.id   AF-A0A6G8FXD9-F1
#
_cell.length_a   1.000
_cell.length_b   1.000
_cell.length_c   1.000
_cell.angle_alpha   90.00
_cell.angle_beta   90.00
_cell.angle_gamma   90.00
#
_symmetry.space_group_name_H-M   'P 1'
#
loop_
_entity.id
_entity.type
_entity.pdbx_description
1 polymer ?
#
loop_
_entity_poly.entity_id
_entity_poly.type
_entity_poly.pdbx_seq_one_letter_code
_entity_poly.pdbx_strand_id
1 'polypeptide(L)'
;MNQPEFPTVFRGYDPVQVDAHLAALHQAVETARQEAEAARQEAAESSVELSKTRQDAEAAGSELEAHRSRIAQLEDEGRKVSSPTFADLGERIGSMLGLADEEASSIRSAAAEDADQTRRLADEQSQLARAEADTYAEEVRNRADTDAAEVLSRAKAEADSIVDDAAREAAARREEAEAYFEKQRATAAAQAADFEKTLGERRDAAAAEFNDQIAKQDQALLAVQERADLLAREAEEDHQAKTGEAGRLLEAARTEAADIVRSAKEQADRVRRDSERELAAATARRDSITAQLSNVRNMLATLGGPAAAEALAPAEDEVVEESAETGDERLTEDGRRVPTLAELAAQDVEDEDADVEEVDEEVEPEDEAADDVEDELGDEGDEPVEAAAGKKASAKR
;
A
#
# COMPACT_ATOMS: atom_id res chain seq x y z
N MET A 1 94.16 -159.91 -61.89
CA MET A 1 95.50 -160.36 -61.48
C MET A 1 96.19 -160.97 -62.69
N ASN A 2 97.12 -160.27 -63.31
CA ASN A 2 98.17 -160.87 -64.14
C ASN A 2 99.50 -160.50 -63.47
N GLN A 3 100.41 -161.46 -63.32
CA GLN A 3 101.78 -161.17 -62.89
C GLN A 3 102.65 -161.06 -64.14
N PRO A 4 103.41 -159.97 -64.32
CA PRO A 4 104.31 -159.82 -65.48
C PRO A 4 105.52 -160.74 -65.35
N GLU A 5 105.75 -161.60 -66.35
CA GLU A 5 106.97 -162.38 -66.46
C GLU A 5 108.10 -161.50 -67.04
N PHE A 6 108.91 -160.91 -66.16
CA PHE A 6 110.10 -160.17 -66.58
C PHE A 6 111.23 -161.14 -67.00
N PRO A 7 111.82 -160.98 -68.20
CA PRO A 7 112.96 -161.81 -68.62
C PRO A 7 114.16 -161.67 -67.69
N THR A 8 114.83 -162.79 -67.41
CA THR A 8 116.02 -162.82 -66.55
C THR A 8 117.32 -162.92 -67.35
N VAL A 9 118.24 -162.01 -67.11
CA VAL A 9 119.61 -162.04 -67.66
C VAL A 9 120.55 -162.47 -66.53
N PHE A 10 121.25 -163.61 -66.71
CA PHE A 10 122.31 -164.15 -65.85
C PHE A 10 122.32 -163.66 -64.38
N ARG A 11 121.32 -164.12 -63.59
CA ARG A 11 121.08 -163.81 -62.16
C ARG A 11 120.44 -162.45 -61.81
N GLY A 12 119.74 -161.79 -62.74
CA GLY A 12 118.86 -160.66 -62.42
C GLY A 12 117.67 -160.53 -63.38
N TYR A 13 116.66 -159.75 -63.01
CA TYR A 13 115.64 -159.24 -63.93
C TYR A 13 116.21 -158.08 -64.75
N ASP A 14 115.73 -157.90 -65.99
CA ASP A 14 116.07 -156.73 -66.82
C ASP A 14 115.51 -155.44 -66.18
N PRO A 15 116.37 -154.50 -65.70
CA PRO A 15 115.89 -153.28 -65.05
C PRO A 15 115.08 -152.39 -66.00
N VAL A 16 115.37 -152.40 -67.30
CA VAL A 16 114.67 -151.52 -68.26
C VAL A 16 113.19 -151.91 -68.40
N GLN A 17 112.88 -153.21 -68.34
CA GLN A 17 111.49 -153.68 -68.38
C GLN A 17 110.78 -153.51 -67.03
N VAL A 18 111.49 -153.66 -65.91
CA VAL A 18 110.94 -153.40 -64.58
C VAL A 18 110.60 -151.91 -64.43
N ASP A 19 111.51 -151.00 -64.82
CA ASP A 19 111.26 -149.56 -64.80
C ASP A 19 110.13 -149.16 -65.76
N ALA A 20 110.05 -149.74 -66.96
CA ALA A 20 108.94 -149.51 -67.89
C ALA A 20 107.59 -149.97 -67.31
N HIS A 21 107.55 -151.10 -66.60
CA HIS A 21 106.33 -151.60 -65.96
C HIS A 21 105.99 -150.83 -64.67
N LEU A 22 106.97 -150.32 -63.93
CA LEU A 22 106.76 -149.42 -62.81
C LEU A 22 106.20 -148.07 -63.30
N ALA A 23 106.73 -147.53 -64.41
CA ALA A 23 106.18 -146.34 -65.06
C ALA A 23 104.75 -146.57 -65.56
N ALA A 24 104.45 -147.71 -66.19
CA ALA A 24 103.10 -148.06 -66.62
C ALA A 24 102.12 -148.23 -65.43
N LEU A 25 102.57 -148.82 -64.31
CA LEU A 25 101.78 -148.90 -63.07
C LEU A 25 101.56 -147.53 -62.43
N HIS A 26 102.58 -146.67 -62.40
CA HIS A 26 102.45 -145.29 -61.91
C HIS A 26 101.45 -144.52 -62.76
N GLN A 27 101.57 -144.56 -64.09
CA GLN A 27 100.65 -143.91 -65.02
C GLN A 27 99.22 -144.44 -64.86
N ALA A 28 99.03 -145.76 -64.72
CA ALA A 28 97.71 -146.35 -64.49
C ALA A 28 97.10 -145.98 -63.12
N VAL A 29 97.93 -145.79 -62.09
CA VAL A 29 97.50 -145.30 -60.77
C VAL A 29 97.19 -143.79 -60.81
N GLU A 30 97.90 -143.02 -61.64
CA GLU A 30 97.63 -141.59 -61.86
C GLU A 30 96.35 -141.37 -62.67
N THR A 31 96.10 -142.13 -63.76
CA THR A 31 94.83 -142.05 -64.49
C THR A 31 93.66 -142.51 -63.62
N ALA A 32 93.80 -143.63 -62.89
CA ALA A 32 92.75 -144.10 -61.98
C ALA A 32 92.48 -143.13 -60.80
N ARG A 33 93.49 -142.32 -60.38
CA ARG A 33 93.28 -141.22 -59.43
C ARG A 33 92.55 -140.06 -60.08
N GLN A 34 92.95 -139.63 -61.27
CA GLN A 34 92.29 -138.54 -62.01
C GLN A 34 90.83 -138.88 -62.33
N GLU A 35 90.54 -140.12 -62.74
CA GLU A 35 89.17 -140.63 -62.94
C GLU A 35 88.38 -140.65 -61.62
N ALA A 36 88.98 -141.12 -60.52
CA ALA A 36 88.34 -141.12 -59.21
C ALA A 36 88.14 -139.71 -58.61
N GLU A 37 88.98 -138.74 -58.97
CA GLU A 37 88.86 -137.34 -58.58
C GLU A 37 87.81 -136.60 -59.43
N ALA A 38 87.77 -136.84 -60.74
CA ALA A 38 86.72 -136.36 -61.64
C ALA A 38 85.33 -136.90 -61.25
N ALA A 39 85.21 -138.22 -61.01
CA ALA A 39 83.96 -138.82 -60.56
C ALA A 39 83.52 -138.33 -59.17
N ARG A 40 84.46 -137.89 -58.31
CA ARG A 40 84.14 -137.22 -57.04
C ARG A 40 83.70 -135.77 -57.24
N GLN A 41 84.25 -135.06 -58.22
CA GLN A 41 83.81 -133.71 -58.59
C GLN A 41 82.39 -133.75 -59.17
N GLU A 42 82.12 -134.63 -60.14
CA GLU A 42 80.78 -134.83 -60.71
C GLU A 42 79.76 -135.29 -59.65
N ALA A 43 80.14 -136.19 -58.74
CA ALA A 43 79.29 -136.59 -57.62
C ALA A 43 79.05 -135.45 -56.60
N ALA A 44 80.03 -134.55 -56.39
CA ALA A 44 79.86 -133.39 -55.54
C ALA A 44 78.93 -132.35 -56.21
N GLU A 45 79.19 -132.00 -57.46
CA GLU A 45 78.39 -131.04 -58.25
C GLU A 45 76.93 -131.51 -58.37
N SER A 46 76.70 -132.75 -58.78
CA SER A 46 75.34 -133.32 -58.83
C SER A 46 74.67 -133.40 -57.44
N SER A 47 75.42 -133.63 -56.36
CA SER A 47 74.85 -133.55 -54.99
C SER A 47 74.43 -132.12 -54.60
N VAL A 48 75.18 -131.11 -55.05
CA VAL A 48 74.83 -129.69 -54.86
C VAL A 48 73.60 -129.33 -55.69
N GLU A 49 73.53 -129.70 -56.97
CA GLU A 49 72.34 -129.48 -57.79
C GLU A 49 71.10 -130.19 -57.24
N LEU A 50 71.24 -131.42 -56.75
CA LEU A 50 70.13 -132.20 -56.17
C LEU A 50 69.70 -131.65 -54.79
N SER A 51 70.61 -131.06 -54.02
CA SER A 51 70.26 -130.30 -52.81
C SER A 51 69.51 -129.00 -53.14
N LYS A 52 69.98 -128.26 -54.15
CA LYS A 52 69.39 -126.98 -54.57
C LYS A 52 68.00 -127.18 -55.15
N THR A 53 67.82 -128.12 -56.08
CA THR A 53 66.51 -128.43 -56.68
C THR A 53 65.49 -128.95 -55.67
N ARG A 54 65.92 -129.61 -54.59
CA ARG A 54 65.07 -129.91 -53.43
C ARG A 54 64.66 -128.66 -52.67
N GLN A 55 65.62 -127.77 -52.34
CA GLN A 55 65.33 -126.51 -51.66
C GLN A 55 64.38 -125.62 -52.48
N ASP A 56 64.57 -125.52 -53.79
CA ASP A 56 63.70 -124.78 -54.71
C ASP A 56 62.28 -125.39 -54.75
N ALA A 57 62.15 -126.72 -54.70
CA ALA A 57 60.86 -127.42 -54.65
C ALA A 57 60.14 -127.29 -53.30
N GLU A 58 60.87 -127.32 -52.19
CA GLU A 58 60.35 -127.08 -50.83
C GLU A 58 59.85 -125.63 -50.69
N ALA A 59 60.61 -124.66 -51.21
CA ALA A 59 60.20 -123.25 -51.27
C ALA A 59 58.90 -123.07 -52.08
N ALA A 60 58.84 -123.58 -53.31
CA ALA A 60 57.64 -123.51 -54.16
C ALA A 60 56.42 -124.24 -53.54
N GLY A 61 56.66 -125.31 -52.77
CA GLY A 61 55.63 -125.97 -51.96
C GLY A 61 55.06 -125.05 -50.87
N SER A 62 55.93 -124.36 -50.12
CA SER A 62 55.49 -123.43 -49.06
C SER A 62 54.73 -122.22 -49.63
N GLU A 63 55.12 -121.70 -50.79
CA GLU A 63 54.41 -120.61 -51.48
C GLU A 63 53.02 -121.06 -51.95
N LEU A 64 52.89 -122.27 -52.49
CA LEU A 64 51.61 -122.87 -52.86
C LEU A 64 50.67 -123.05 -51.65
N GLU A 65 51.19 -123.42 -50.48
CA GLU A 65 50.39 -123.54 -49.26
C GLU A 65 49.97 -122.17 -48.70
N ALA A 66 50.85 -121.16 -48.75
CA ALA A 66 50.52 -119.79 -48.39
C ALA A 66 49.44 -119.21 -49.32
N HIS A 67 49.57 -119.40 -50.64
CA HIS A 67 48.57 -118.97 -51.61
C HIS A 67 47.23 -119.69 -51.45
N ARG A 68 47.23 -121.02 -51.24
CA ARG A 68 45.99 -121.78 -50.92
C ARG A 68 45.32 -121.25 -49.66
N SER A 69 46.09 -120.94 -48.63
CA SER A 69 45.58 -120.39 -47.36
C SER A 69 44.94 -119.01 -47.57
N ARG A 70 45.56 -118.12 -48.37
CA ARG A 70 44.96 -116.80 -48.66
C ARG A 70 43.75 -116.89 -49.59
N ILE A 71 43.73 -117.82 -50.54
CA ILE A 71 42.54 -118.11 -51.37
C ILE A 71 41.39 -118.60 -50.47
N ALA A 72 41.63 -119.53 -49.54
CA ALA A 72 40.61 -120.02 -48.63
C ALA A 72 40.02 -118.91 -47.72
N GLN A 73 40.86 -117.98 -47.24
CA GLN A 73 40.39 -116.79 -46.51
C GLN A 73 39.52 -115.89 -47.39
N LEU A 74 39.99 -115.56 -48.60
CA LEU A 74 39.26 -114.71 -49.56
C LEU A 74 37.94 -115.35 -50.03
N GLU A 75 37.87 -116.67 -50.12
CA GLU A 75 36.62 -117.40 -50.39
C GLU A 75 35.65 -117.38 -49.21
N ASP A 76 36.13 -117.40 -47.96
CA ASP A 76 35.27 -117.31 -46.77
C ASP A 76 34.77 -115.88 -46.54
N GLU A 77 35.66 -114.88 -46.66
CA GLU A 77 35.31 -113.45 -46.79
C GLU A 77 34.29 -113.25 -47.93
N GLY A 78 34.54 -113.85 -49.09
CA GLY A 78 33.69 -113.78 -50.28
C GLY A 78 32.31 -114.43 -50.10
N ARG A 79 32.21 -115.60 -49.45
CA ARG A 79 30.93 -116.29 -49.17
C ARG A 79 30.05 -115.46 -48.24
N LYS A 80 30.63 -114.86 -47.21
CA LYS A 80 29.94 -113.96 -46.27
C LYS A 80 29.38 -112.72 -46.97
N VAL A 81 30.11 -112.17 -47.95
CA VAL A 81 29.65 -111.03 -48.76
C VAL A 81 28.67 -111.44 -49.86
N SER A 82 28.77 -112.64 -50.43
CA SER A 82 27.91 -113.10 -51.53
C SER A 82 26.53 -113.59 -51.09
N SER A 83 26.36 -113.88 -49.80
CA SER A 83 25.15 -114.52 -49.26
C SER A 83 24.65 -113.84 -47.98
N PRO A 84 24.45 -112.50 -47.96
CA PRO A 84 23.95 -111.80 -46.79
C PRO A 84 22.53 -112.30 -46.46
N THR A 85 22.37 -112.88 -45.28
CA THR A 85 21.10 -113.41 -44.81
C THR A 85 20.26 -112.29 -44.18
N PHE A 86 19.00 -112.59 -43.88
CA PHE A 86 18.16 -111.69 -43.08
C PHE A 86 18.71 -111.46 -41.67
N ALA A 87 19.60 -112.32 -41.15
CA ALA A 87 20.27 -112.10 -39.86
C ALA A 87 21.36 -111.03 -39.99
N ASP A 88 22.24 -111.12 -40.99
CA ASP A 88 23.32 -110.13 -41.22
C ASP A 88 22.74 -108.74 -41.55
N LEU A 89 21.63 -108.71 -42.31
CA LEU A 89 20.88 -107.49 -42.55
C LEU A 89 20.23 -106.94 -41.27
N GLY A 90 19.70 -107.83 -40.41
CA GLY A 90 19.12 -107.46 -39.12
C GLY A 90 20.14 -106.89 -38.14
N GLU A 91 21.33 -107.49 -38.06
CA GLU A 91 22.45 -106.99 -37.26
C GLU A 91 22.91 -105.61 -37.75
N ARG A 92 23.10 -105.46 -39.07
CA ARG A 92 23.46 -104.16 -39.68
C ARG A 92 22.41 -103.08 -39.49
N ILE A 93 21.12 -103.41 -39.58
CA ILE A 93 20.01 -102.48 -39.28
C ILE A 93 20.00 -102.14 -37.79
N GLY A 94 20.23 -103.11 -36.90
CA GLY A 94 20.39 -102.88 -35.46
C GLY A 94 21.54 -101.91 -35.15
N SER A 95 22.70 -102.08 -35.80
CA SER A 95 23.83 -101.16 -35.69
C SER A 95 23.50 -99.76 -36.20
N MET A 96 22.79 -99.64 -37.32
CA MET A 96 22.34 -98.34 -37.85
C MET A 96 21.32 -97.65 -36.93
N LEU A 97 20.41 -98.40 -36.32
CA LEU A 97 19.44 -97.88 -35.36
C LEU A 97 20.10 -97.47 -34.03
N GLY A 98 21.10 -98.22 -33.56
CA GLY A 98 21.92 -97.84 -32.40
C GLY A 98 22.65 -96.52 -32.63
N LEU A 99 23.42 -96.43 -33.73
CA LEU A 99 24.10 -95.19 -34.12
C LEU A 99 23.12 -94.02 -34.33
N ALA A 100 21.91 -94.28 -34.83
CA ALA A 100 20.90 -93.24 -35.03
C ALA A 100 20.27 -92.74 -33.71
N ASP A 101 20.10 -93.58 -32.69
CA ASP A 101 19.65 -93.11 -31.37
C ASP A 101 20.80 -92.49 -30.56
N GLU A 102 22.04 -92.97 -30.70
CA GLU A 102 23.24 -92.30 -30.16
C GLU A 102 23.37 -90.89 -30.73
N GLU A 103 23.30 -90.72 -32.05
CA GLU A 103 23.33 -89.41 -32.73
C GLU A 103 22.11 -88.55 -32.35
N ALA A 104 20.90 -89.12 -32.31
CA ALA A 104 19.72 -88.39 -31.86
C ALA A 104 19.81 -87.98 -30.38
N SER A 105 20.50 -88.75 -29.53
CA SER A 105 20.76 -88.40 -28.13
C SER A 105 21.82 -87.30 -28.02
N SER A 106 22.87 -87.37 -28.83
CA SER A 106 23.89 -86.32 -28.98
C SER A 106 23.26 -84.98 -29.37
N ILE A 107 22.45 -84.97 -30.43
CA ILE A 107 21.70 -83.80 -30.89
C ILE A 107 20.76 -83.25 -29.79
N ARG A 108 20.08 -84.13 -29.05
CA ARG A 108 19.21 -83.72 -27.92
C ARG A 108 20.00 -83.10 -26.77
N SER A 109 21.20 -83.60 -26.45
CA SER A 109 22.07 -83.02 -25.41
C SER A 109 22.58 -81.64 -25.84
N ALA A 110 23.18 -81.55 -27.04
CA ALA A 110 23.68 -80.28 -27.58
C ALA A 110 22.58 -79.22 -27.66
N ALA A 111 21.39 -79.55 -28.16
CA ALA A 111 20.26 -78.62 -28.21
C ALA A 111 19.73 -78.20 -26.81
N ALA A 112 19.86 -79.05 -25.79
CA ALA A 112 19.52 -78.70 -24.41
C ALA A 112 20.58 -77.77 -23.79
N GLU A 113 21.87 -78.05 -24.04
CA GLU A 113 23.02 -77.27 -23.58
C GLU A 113 23.03 -75.87 -24.21
N ASP A 114 22.83 -75.76 -25.53
CA ASP A 114 22.66 -74.48 -26.26
C ASP A 114 21.47 -73.69 -25.72
N ALA A 115 20.36 -74.36 -25.41
CA ALA A 115 19.18 -73.71 -24.86
C ALA A 115 19.39 -73.22 -23.42
N ASP A 116 20.15 -73.95 -22.58
CA ASP A 116 20.54 -73.50 -21.24
C ASP A 116 21.60 -72.40 -21.26
N GLN A 117 22.51 -72.39 -22.25
CA GLN A 117 23.43 -71.28 -22.45
C GLN A 117 22.68 -70.03 -22.91
N THR A 118 21.74 -70.17 -23.85
CA THR A 118 20.89 -69.07 -24.33
C THR A 118 20.01 -68.51 -23.21
N ARG A 119 19.43 -69.37 -22.35
CA ARG A 119 18.71 -68.95 -21.14
C ARG A 119 19.60 -68.13 -20.21
N ARG A 120 20.77 -68.67 -19.82
CA ARG A 120 21.71 -67.99 -18.91
C ARG A 120 22.15 -66.63 -19.44
N LEU A 121 22.49 -66.53 -20.72
CA LEU A 121 22.85 -65.26 -21.36
C LEU A 121 21.68 -64.27 -21.37
N ALA A 122 20.44 -64.72 -21.64
CA ALA A 122 19.27 -63.86 -21.60
C ALA A 122 18.94 -63.36 -20.17
N ASP A 123 19.09 -64.23 -19.16
CA ASP A 123 18.90 -63.88 -17.75
C ASP A 123 19.97 -62.89 -17.26
N GLU A 124 21.24 -63.08 -17.64
CA GLU A 124 22.34 -62.15 -17.35
C GLU A 124 22.11 -60.78 -18.01
N GLN A 125 21.77 -60.74 -19.30
CA GLN A 125 21.46 -59.49 -20.01
C GLN A 125 20.21 -58.79 -19.42
N SER A 126 19.17 -59.55 -19.02
CA SER A 126 18.00 -58.96 -18.36
C SER A 126 18.31 -58.44 -16.95
N GLN A 127 19.30 -58.99 -16.24
CA GLN A 127 19.72 -58.46 -14.94
C GLN A 127 20.55 -57.19 -15.10
N LEU A 128 21.48 -57.15 -16.07
CA LEU A 128 22.26 -55.95 -16.39
C LEU A 128 21.35 -54.79 -16.82
N ALA A 129 20.42 -55.03 -17.75
CA ALA A 129 19.50 -54.00 -18.24
C ALA A 129 18.55 -53.47 -17.14
N ARG A 130 18.20 -54.29 -16.14
CA ARG A 130 17.44 -53.83 -14.96
C ARG A 130 18.31 -52.98 -14.04
N ALA A 131 19.51 -53.44 -13.69
CA ALA A 131 20.43 -52.70 -12.82
C ALA A 131 20.81 -51.33 -13.42
N GLU A 132 21.01 -51.25 -14.74
CA GLU A 132 21.25 -50.00 -15.47
C GLU A 132 20.02 -49.07 -15.43
N ALA A 133 18.82 -49.61 -15.68
CA ALA A 133 17.58 -48.84 -15.61
C ALA A 133 17.25 -48.35 -14.20
N ASP A 134 17.46 -49.17 -13.17
CA ASP A 134 17.27 -48.81 -11.76
C ASP A 134 18.24 -47.71 -11.33
N THR A 135 19.52 -47.82 -11.74
CA THR A 135 20.56 -46.80 -11.49
C THR A 135 20.23 -45.48 -12.18
N TYR A 136 19.85 -45.52 -13.46
CA TYR A 136 19.45 -44.33 -14.21
C TYR A 136 18.19 -43.68 -13.62
N ALA A 137 17.21 -44.48 -13.22
CA ALA A 137 16.00 -43.98 -12.56
C ALA A 137 16.31 -43.35 -11.20
N GLU A 138 17.34 -43.80 -10.48
CA GLU A 138 17.82 -43.18 -9.24
C GLU A 138 18.58 -41.87 -9.50
N GLU A 139 19.49 -41.84 -10.49
CA GLU A 139 20.19 -40.61 -10.90
C GLU A 139 19.20 -39.50 -11.31
N VAL A 140 18.20 -39.84 -12.14
CA VAL A 140 17.16 -38.89 -12.59
C VAL A 140 16.30 -38.39 -11.43
N ARG A 141 15.96 -39.24 -10.45
CA ARG A 141 15.22 -38.83 -9.23
C ARG A 141 16.06 -37.90 -8.36
N ASN A 142 17.28 -38.31 -8.00
CA ASN A 142 18.18 -37.52 -7.16
C ASN A 142 18.50 -36.15 -7.80
N ARG A 143 18.62 -36.11 -9.13
CA ARG A 143 18.74 -34.86 -9.88
C ARG A 143 17.47 -34.00 -9.80
N ALA A 144 16.30 -34.56 -10.09
CA ALA A 144 15.04 -33.82 -10.03
C ALA A 144 14.75 -33.27 -8.63
N ASP A 145 15.05 -34.03 -7.58
CA ASP A 145 14.93 -33.59 -6.18
C ASP A 145 15.91 -32.43 -5.86
N THR A 146 17.13 -32.47 -6.43
CA THR A 146 18.12 -31.39 -6.29
C THR A 146 17.69 -30.13 -7.05
N ASP A 147 17.31 -30.26 -8.33
CA ASP A 147 16.85 -29.17 -9.18
C ASP A 147 15.59 -28.49 -8.56
N ALA A 148 14.67 -29.29 -8.00
CA ALA A 148 13.49 -28.79 -7.27
C ALA A 148 13.85 -28.09 -5.94
N ALA A 149 14.80 -28.62 -5.18
CA ALA A 149 15.28 -27.98 -3.95
C ALA A 149 15.96 -26.63 -4.22
N GLU A 150 16.74 -26.51 -5.31
CA GLU A 150 17.33 -25.24 -5.73
C GLU A 150 16.26 -24.22 -6.14
N VAL A 151 15.26 -24.62 -6.93
CA VAL A 151 14.15 -23.74 -7.33
C VAL A 151 13.35 -23.26 -6.11
N LEU A 152 13.02 -24.16 -5.18
CA LEU A 152 12.32 -23.79 -3.93
C LEU A 152 13.17 -22.91 -3.01
N SER A 153 14.49 -23.06 -3.01
CA SER A 153 15.41 -22.20 -2.25
C SER A 153 15.48 -20.80 -2.86
N ARG A 154 15.58 -20.70 -4.19
CA ARG A 154 15.59 -19.43 -4.93
C ARG A 154 14.29 -18.66 -4.77
N ALA A 155 13.14 -19.31 -4.97
CA ALA A 155 11.83 -18.69 -4.82
C ALA A 155 11.56 -18.17 -3.40
N LYS A 156 12.11 -18.84 -2.37
CA LYS A 156 12.06 -18.34 -0.98
C LYS A 156 12.92 -17.10 -0.78
N ALA A 157 14.19 -17.14 -1.21
CA ALA A 157 15.08 -15.99 -1.08
C ALA A 157 14.57 -14.74 -1.84
N GLU A 158 13.91 -14.96 -2.98
CA GLU A 158 13.25 -13.91 -3.77
C GLU A 158 12.00 -13.36 -3.04
N ALA A 159 11.13 -14.23 -2.53
CA ALA A 159 9.96 -13.82 -1.74
C ALA A 159 10.36 -13.09 -0.44
N ASP A 160 11.38 -13.59 0.26
CA ASP A 160 11.93 -12.95 1.45
C ASP A 160 12.46 -11.54 1.10
N SER A 161 13.19 -11.37 -0.01
CA SER A 161 13.65 -10.05 -0.47
C SER A 161 12.50 -9.10 -0.79
N ILE A 162 11.45 -9.57 -1.48
CA ILE A 162 10.26 -8.77 -1.81
C ILE A 162 9.54 -8.30 -0.54
N VAL A 163 9.42 -9.16 0.47
CA VAL A 163 8.85 -8.79 1.79
C VAL A 163 9.73 -7.75 2.49
N ASP A 164 11.04 -7.92 2.44
CA ASP A 164 12.03 -7.02 3.06
C ASP A 164 12.04 -5.63 2.41
N ASP A 165 11.94 -5.56 1.06
CA ASP A 165 11.84 -4.30 0.31
C ASP A 165 10.50 -3.60 0.50
N ALA A 166 9.38 -4.35 0.46
CA ALA A 166 8.06 -3.81 0.77
C ALA A 166 7.98 -3.28 2.23
N ALA A 167 8.65 -3.95 3.18
CA ALA A 167 8.76 -3.47 4.56
C ALA A 167 9.59 -2.17 4.66
N ARG A 168 10.68 -2.05 3.88
CA ARG A 168 11.48 -0.82 3.78
C ARG A 168 10.67 0.35 3.19
N GLU A 169 9.98 0.14 2.07
CA GLU A 169 9.15 1.19 1.44
C GLU A 169 7.98 1.60 2.36
N ALA A 170 7.30 0.64 2.98
CA ALA A 170 6.22 0.92 3.92
C ALA A 170 6.70 1.62 5.21
N ALA A 171 7.96 1.46 5.61
CA ALA A 171 8.55 2.24 6.69
C ALA A 171 8.82 3.69 6.23
N ALA A 172 9.49 3.87 5.09
CA ALA A 172 9.79 5.19 4.53
C ALA A 172 8.52 6.03 4.29
N ARG A 173 7.47 5.44 3.69
CA ARG A 173 6.20 6.13 3.45
C ARG A 173 5.47 6.55 4.74
N ARG A 174 5.65 5.81 5.84
CA ARG A 174 5.13 6.23 7.16
C ARG A 174 5.93 7.39 7.72
N GLU A 175 7.26 7.34 7.66
CA GLU A 175 8.13 8.44 8.11
C GLU A 175 7.87 9.73 7.30
N GLU A 176 7.68 9.63 5.99
CA GLU A 176 7.28 10.74 5.11
C GLU A 176 5.90 11.32 5.51
N ALA A 177 4.91 10.46 5.75
CA ALA A 177 3.57 10.88 6.16
C ALA A 177 3.52 11.49 7.56
N GLU A 178 4.25 10.92 8.53
CA GLU A 178 4.38 11.44 9.90
C GLU A 178 5.10 12.80 9.90
N ALA A 179 6.19 12.94 9.13
CA ALA A 179 6.90 14.21 8.96
C ALA A 179 6.02 15.28 8.28
N TYR A 180 5.20 14.89 7.29
CA TYR A 180 4.23 15.79 6.65
C TYR A 180 3.13 16.23 7.62
N PHE A 181 2.56 15.30 8.39
CA PHE A 181 1.51 15.57 9.38
C PHE A 181 2.01 16.48 10.51
N GLU A 182 3.16 16.18 11.12
CA GLU A 182 3.70 17.02 12.20
C GLU A 182 4.13 18.40 11.67
N LYS A 183 4.57 18.51 10.41
CA LYS A 183 4.77 19.81 9.74
C LYS A 183 3.46 20.58 9.55
N GLN A 184 2.38 19.94 9.10
CA GLN A 184 1.06 20.58 9.00
C GLN A 184 0.59 21.05 10.38
N ARG A 185 0.69 20.19 11.39
CA ARG A 185 0.33 20.46 12.79
C ARG A 185 1.11 21.64 13.38
N ALA A 186 2.42 21.69 13.17
CA ALA A 186 3.27 22.81 13.60
C ALA A 186 2.90 24.11 12.88
N THR A 187 2.55 24.03 11.58
CA THR A 187 2.09 25.18 10.79
C THR A 187 0.75 25.72 11.30
N ALA A 188 -0.22 24.83 11.56
CA ALA A 188 -1.52 25.19 12.11
C ALA A 188 -1.41 25.76 13.54
N ALA A 189 -0.53 25.21 14.38
CA ALA A 189 -0.26 25.73 15.71
C ALA A 189 0.39 27.13 15.69
N ALA A 190 1.30 27.39 14.74
CA ALA A 190 1.88 28.71 14.55
C ALA A 190 0.82 29.73 14.08
N GLN A 191 0.00 29.36 13.08
CA GLN A 191 -1.11 30.20 12.61
C GLN A 191 -2.12 30.49 13.73
N ALA A 192 -2.49 29.49 14.55
CA ALA A 192 -3.36 29.69 15.70
C ALA A 192 -2.78 30.69 16.71
N ALA A 193 -1.48 30.60 17.01
CA ALA A 193 -0.82 31.55 17.90
C ALA A 193 -0.76 32.98 17.32
N ASP A 194 -0.56 33.13 16.02
CA ASP A 194 -0.63 34.44 15.33
C ASP A 194 -2.06 35.00 15.31
N PHE A 195 -3.09 34.16 15.17
CA PHE A 195 -4.49 34.57 15.31
C PHE A 195 -4.85 34.97 16.75
N GLU A 196 -4.45 34.19 17.76
CA GLU A 196 -4.64 34.55 19.17
C GLU A 196 -3.96 35.87 19.51
N LYS A 197 -2.71 36.06 19.04
CA LYS A 197 -1.96 37.30 19.23
C LYS A 197 -2.66 38.50 18.58
N THR A 198 -3.03 38.41 17.31
CA THR A 198 -3.68 39.52 16.58
C THR A 198 -5.08 39.82 17.11
N LEU A 199 -5.81 38.82 17.63
CA LEU A 199 -7.04 39.04 18.38
C LEU A 199 -6.78 39.72 19.74
N GLY A 200 -5.71 39.36 20.44
CA GLY A 200 -5.25 40.05 21.65
C GLY A 200 -4.96 41.53 21.40
N GLU A 201 -4.06 41.82 20.44
CA GLU A 201 -3.69 43.19 20.04
C GLU A 201 -4.91 44.03 19.62
N ARG A 202 -5.88 43.44 18.90
CA ARG A 202 -7.15 44.11 18.56
C ARG A 202 -8.06 44.37 19.76
N ARG A 203 -8.13 43.44 20.73
CA ARG A 203 -8.94 43.60 21.96
C ARG A 203 -8.34 44.65 22.89
N ASP A 204 -7.01 44.67 23.04
CA ASP A 204 -6.31 45.67 23.82
C ASP A 204 -6.44 47.07 23.20
N ALA A 205 -6.34 47.18 21.86
CA ALA A 205 -6.57 48.43 21.14
C ALA A 205 -8.01 48.95 21.30
N ALA A 206 -9.02 48.08 21.12
CA ALA A 206 -10.43 48.46 21.31
C ALA A 206 -10.76 48.82 22.77
N ALA A 207 -10.17 48.12 23.75
CA ALA A 207 -10.31 48.46 25.16
C ALA A 207 -9.64 49.81 25.49
N ALA A 208 -8.48 50.10 24.90
CA ALA A 208 -7.83 51.41 25.02
C ALA A 208 -8.72 52.52 24.44
N GLU A 209 -9.22 52.38 23.22
CA GLU A 209 -10.12 53.36 22.57
C GLU A 209 -11.40 53.59 23.37
N PHE A 210 -12.03 52.53 23.90
CA PHE A 210 -13.22 52.62 24.73
C PHE A 210 -12.96 53.33 26.07
N ASN A 211 -11.83 53.04 26.75
CA ASN A 211 -11.42 53.76 27.96
C ASN A 211 -11.13 55.24 27.67
N ASP A 212 -10.51 55.53 26.53
CA ASP A 212 -10.26 56.88 26.03
C ASP A 212 -11.58 57.64 25.75
N GLN A 213 -12.61 56.94 25.25
CA GLN A 213 -13.95 57.49 25.03
C GLN A 213 -14.68 57.74 26.35
N ILE A 214 -14.62 56.83 27.32
CA ILE A 214 -15.16 57.04 28.67
C ILE A 214 -14.50 58.26 29.31
N ALA A 215 -13.16 58.35 29.29
CA ALA A 215 -12.45 59.49 29.88
C ALA A 215 -12.84 60.85 29.26
N LYS A 216 -13.12 60.89 27.93
CA LYS A 216 -13.64 62.07 27.24
C LYS A 216 -15.08 62.40 27.64
N GLN A 217 -15.93 61.38 27.80
CA GLN A 217 -17.32 61.55 28.24
C GLN A 217 -17.42 61.99 29.71
N ASP A 218 -16.61 61.43 30.61
CA ASP A 218 -16.51 61.86 32.01
C ASP A 218 -16.05 63.32 32.12
N GLN A 219 -15.04 63.72 31.32
CA GLN A 219 -14.61 65.12 31.24
C GLN A 219 -15.71 66.05 30.70
N ALA A 220 -16.48 65.60 29.69
CA ALA A 220 -17.60 66.37 29.17
C ALA A 220 -18.74 66.50 30.19
N LEU A 221 -19.05 65.43 30.94
CA LEU A 221 -20.04 65.44 32.01
C LEU A 221 -19.61 66.36 33.16
N LEU A 222 -18.34 66.32 33.58
CA LEU A 222 -17.79 67.22 34.59
C LEU A 222 -17.86 68.68 34.12
N ALA A 223 -17.47 68.99 32.89
CA ALA A 223 -17.55 70.35 32.35
C ALA A 223 -19.01 70.87 32.23
N VAL A 224 -19.97 69.99 31.94
CA VAL A 224 -21.41 70.33 31.97
C VAL A 224 -21.92 70.53 33.41
N GLN A 225 -21.47 69.72 34.37
CA GLN A 225 -21.79 69.88 35.78
C GLN A 225 -21.22 71.18 36.35
N GLU A 226 -19.93 71.48 36.13
CA GLU A 226 -19.31 72.75 36.53
C GLU A 226 -20.05 73.96 35.93
N ARG A 227 -20.45 73.89 34.66
CA ARG A 227 -21.24 74.94 34.02
C ARG A 227 -22.64 75.07 34.62
N ALA A 228 -23.29 73.97 34.98
CA ALA A 228 -24.59 73.99 35.65
C ALA A 228 -24.48 74.58 37.07
N ASP A 229 -23.44 74.23 37.81
CA ASP A 229 -23.11 74.78 39.13
C ASP A 229 -22.84 76.29 39.08
N LEU A 230 -22.12 76.76 38.06
CA LEU A 230 -21.88 78.19 37.83
C LEU A 230 -23.19 78.92 37.50
N LEU A 231 -23.98 78.41 36.54
CA LEU A 231 -25.27 79.00 36.18
C LEU A 231 -26.27 79.01 37.36
N ALA A 232 -26.23 78.00 38.23
CA ALA A 232 -27.06 77.94 39.42
C ALA A 232 -26.64 79.00 40.47
N ARG A 233 -25.34 79.27 40.61
CA ARG A 233 -24.83 80.35 41.47
C ARG A 233 -25.15 81.72 40.90
N GLU A 234 -24.93 81.94 39.60
CA GLU A 234 -25.29 83.18 38.91
C GLU A 234 -26.79 83.47 39.04
N ALA A 235 -27.65 82.47 38.83
CA ALA A 235 -29.10 82.62 38.97
C ALA A 235 -29.56 82.90 40.42
N GLU A 236 -28.92 82.29 41.42
CA GLU A 236 -29.22 82.57 42.83
C GLU A 236 -28.68 83.95 43.27
N GLU A 237 -27.51 84.37 42.78
CA GLU A 237 -26.98 85.73 43.00
C GLU A 237 -27.89 86.80 42.37
N ASP A 238 -28.35 86.60 41.12
CA ASP A 238 -29.33 87.47 40.46
C ASP A 238 -30.67 87.48 41.20
N HIS A 239 -31.14 86.32 41.67
CA HIS A 239 -32.37 86.21 42.45
C HIS A 239 -32.26 86.93 43.81
N GLN A 240 -31.14 86.78 44.52
CA GLN A 240 -30.86 87.54 45.75
C GLN A 240 -30.72 89.04 45.50
N ALA A 241 -30.09 89.45 44.39
CA ALA A 241 -30.01 90.86 44.00
C ALA A 241 -31.39 91.44 43.70
N LYS A 242 -32.22 90.74 42.92
CA LYS A 242 -33.57 91.20 42.52
C LYS A 242 -34.57 91.17 43.67
N THR A 243 -34.51 90.17 44.56
CA THR A 243 -35.32 90.16 45.79
C THR A 243 -34.85 91.23 46.79
N GLY A 244 -33.54 91.52 46.85
CA GLY A 244 -32.98 92.63 47.63
C GLY A 244 -33.38 94.01 47.09
N GLU A 245 -33.38 94.21 45.77
CA GLU A 245 -33.91 95.40 45.10
C GLU A 245 -35.41 95.58 45.37
N ALA A 246 -36.21 94.53 45.21
CA ALA A 246 -37.65 94.55 45.52
C ALA A 246 -37.91 94.84 47.01
N GLY A 247 -37.11 94.27 47.92
CA GLY A 247 -37.16 94.55 49.35
C GLY A 247 -36.91 96.03 49.66
N ARG A 248 -35.83 96.61 49.12
CA ARG A 248 -35.51 98.05 49.25
C ARG A 248 -36.61 98.94 48.68
N LEU A 249 -37.19 98.57 47.54
CA LEU A 249 -38.28 99.32 46.91
C LEU A 249 -39.57 99.25 47.76
N LEU A 250 -39.89 98.10 48.35
CA LEU A 250 -41.00 97.95 49.28
C LEU A 250 -40.77 98.71 50.60
N GLU A 251 -39.54 98.77 51.11
CA GLU A 251 -39.20 99.58 52.29
C GLU A 251 -39.27 101.09 52.00
N ALA A 252 -38.79 101.53 50.84
CA ALA A 252 -38.93 102.91 50.38
C ALA A 252 -40.42 103.29 50.23
N ALA A 253 -41.22 102.48 49.54
CA ALA A 253 -42.65 102.71 49.36
C ALA A 253 -43.43 102.66 50.70
N ARG A 254 -43.05 101.79 51.65
CA ARG A 254 -43.60 101.79 53.02
C ARG A 254 -43.24 103.05 53.80
N THR A 255 -42.02 103.55 53.64
CA THR A 255 -41.54 104.78 54.30
C THR A 255 -42.25 106.00 53.72
N GLU A 256 -42.35 106.10 52.39
CA GLU A 256 -43.11 107.14 51.70
C GLU A 256 -44.59 107.10 52.09
N ALA A 257 -45.23 105.92 52.12
CA ALA A 257 -46.61 105.77 52.59
C ALA A 257 -46.78 106.17 54.06
N ALA A 258 -45.83 105.85 54.94
CA ALA A 258 -45.85 106.26 56.34
C ALA A 258 -45.66 107.79 56.50
N ASP A 259 -44.84 108.40 55.65
CA ASP A 259 -44.60 109.84 55.59
C ASP A 259 -45.82 110.60 55.03
N ILE A 260 -46.47 110.07 53.99
CA ILE A 260 -47.76 110.56 53.48
C ILE A 260 -48.83 110.47 54.57
N VAL A 261 -48.94 109.32 55.27
CA VAL A 261 -49.90 109.14 56.38
C VAL A 261 -49.59 110.06 57.56
N ARG A 262 -48.31 110.34 57.86
CA ARG A 262 -47.91 111.31 58.87
C ARG A 262 -48.28 112.74 58.45
N SER A 263 -47.92 113.14 57.23
CA SER A 263 -48.26 114.45 56.67
C SER A 263 -49.77 114.69 56.62
N ALA A 264 -50.55 113.70 56.17
CA ALA A 264 -52.00 113.74 56.17
C ALA A 264 -52.60 113.84 57.59
N LYS A 265 -52.03 113.16 58.59
CA LYS A 265 -52.42 113.30 60.00
C LYS A 265 -52.06 114.69 60.55
N GLU A 266 -50.87 115.22 60.27
CA GLU A 266 -50.47 116.57 60.68
C GLU A 266 -51.33 117.64 60.02
N GLN A 267 -51.72 117.46 58.76
CA GLN A 267 -52.65 118.33 58.05
C GLN A 267 -54.07 118.21 58.62
N ALA A 268 -54.55 116.99 58.91
CA ALA A 268 -55.84 116.79 59.56
C ALA A 268 -55.88 117.41 60.97
N ASP A 269 -54.83 117.25 61.78
CA ASP A 269 -54.70 117.91 63.09
C ASP A 269 -54.58 119.44 62.98
N ARG A 270 -53.93 119.96 61.93
CA ARG A 270 -53.86 121.39 61.64
C ARG A 270 -55.25 121.94 61.29
N VAL A 271 -55.93 121.31 60.33
CA VAL A 271 -57.33 121.64 59.98
C VAL A 271 -58.23 121.52 61.21
N ARG A 272 -58.08 120.48 62.03
CA ARG A 272 -58.89 120.31 63.25
C ARG A 272 -58.63 121.43 64.27
N ARG A 273 -57.38 121.84 64.49
CA ARG A 273 -57.03 122.97 65.37
C ARG A 273 -57.50 124.31 64.81
N ASP A 274 -57.41 124.51 63.50
CA ASP A 274 -57.88 125.73 62.85
C ASP A 274 -59.42 125.79 62.87
N SER A 275 -60.13 124.69 62.64
CA SER A 275 -61.58 124.58 62.85
C SER A 275 -62.00 124.70 64.33
N GLU A 276 -61.27 124.11 65.28
CA GLU A 276 -61.48 124.31 66.73
C GLU A 276 -61.32 125.80 67.10
N ARG A 277 -60.33 126.48 66.50
CA ARG A 277 -60.04 127.91 66.70
C ARG A 277 -61.08 128.81 66.03
N GLU A 278 -61.55 128.47 64.83
CA GLU A 278 -62.65 129.17 64.15
C GLU A 278 -63.97 128.97 64.88
N LEU A 279 -64.25 127.77 65.38
CA LEU A 279 -65.45 127.47 66.18
C LEU A 279 -65.40 128.17 67.54
N ALA A 280 -64.22 128.26 68.18
CA ALA A 280 -64.00 129.08 69.37
C ALA A 280 -64.16 130.58 69.07
N ALA A 281 -63.67 131.07 67.93
CA ALA A 281 -63.85 132.46 67.49
C ALA A 281 -65.31 132.78 67.14
N ALA A 282 -66.04 131.85 66.52
CA ALA A 282 -67.47 131.95 66.24
C ALA A 282 -68.29 131.94 67.54
N THR A 283 -67.91 131.10 68.51
CA THR A 283 -68.52 131.09 69.85
C THR A 283 -68.24 132.42 70.58
N ALA A 284 -67.01 132.94 70.54
CA ALA A 284 -66.67 134.25 71.10
C ALA A 284 -67.39 135.42 70.41
N ARG A 285 -67.66 135.34 69.10
CA ARG A 285 -68.54 136.28 68.37
C ARG A 285 -70.00 136.16 68.83
N ARG A 286 -70.54 134.95 68.95
CA ARG A 286 -71.90 134.70 69.48
C ARG A 286 -72.05 135.26 70.89
N ASP A 287 -71.06 135.05 71.74
CA ASP A 287 -71.09 135.45 73.14
C ASP A 287 -70.87 136.97 73.30
N SER A 288 -70.07 137.61 72.44
CA SER A 288 -69.97 139.07 72.41
C SER A 288 -71.23 139.74 71.85
N ILE A 289 -71.89 139.16 70.84
CA ILE A 289 -73.23 139.59 70.38
C ILE A 289 -74.26 139.43 71.50
N THR A 290 -74.22 138.32 72.24
CA THR A 290 -75.10 138.07 73.39
C THR A 290 -74.88 139.09 74.51
N ALA A 291 -73.61 139.44 74.79
CA ALA A 291 -73.26 140.48 75.75
C ALA A 291 -73.68 141.89 75.29
N GLN A 292 -73.53 142.21 73.99
CA GLN A 292 -73.99 143.47 73.40
C GLN A 292 -75.51 143.62 73.49
N LEU A 293 -76.27 142.57 73.14
CA LEU A 293 -77.73 142.56 73.29
C LEU A 293 -78.17 142.70 74.76
N SER A 294 -77.42 142.12 75.70
CA SER A 294 -77.65 142.30 77.15
C SER A 294 -77.37 143.74 77.61
N ASN A 295 -76.32 144.37 77.10
CA ASN A 295 -75.96 145.75 77.46
C ASN A 295 -76.94 146.78 76.88
N VAL A 296 -77.38 146.59 75.62
CA VAL A 296 -78.46 147.38 75.01
C VAL A 296 -79.77 147.23 75.79
N ARG A 297 -80.11 146.01 76.24
CA ARG A 297 -81.28 145.74 77.10
C ARG A 297 -81.23 146.50 78.43
N ASN A 298 -80.05 146.69 79.02
CA ASN A 298 -79.88 147.48 80.25
C ASN A 298 -79.92 149.00 79.99
N MET A 299 -79.34 149.49 78.89
CA MET A 299 -79.42 150.94 78.57
C MET A 299 -80.84 151.38 78.22
N LEU A 300 -81.62 150.54 77.53
CA LEU A 300 -83.04 150.76 77.26
C LEU A 300 -83.94 150.72 78.51
N ALA A 301 -83.42 150.32 79.68
CA ALA A 301 -84.17 150.34 80.94
C ALA A 301 -84.12 151.70 81.68
N THR A 302 -83.35 152.69 81.19
CA THR A 302 -83.07 153.95 81.92
C THR A 302 -83.86 155.16 81.43
N LEU A 303 -84.36 155.17 80.18
CA LEU A 303 -85.24 156.23 79.66
C LEU A 303 -86.51 155.64 79.00
N GLY A 304 -87.59 155.60 79.76
CA GLY A 304 -88.95 155.44 79.24
C GLY A 304 -89.46 154.00 79.02
N GLY A 305 -90.71 153.79 79.42
CA GLY A 305 -91.63 152.87 78.75
C GLY A 305 -92.91 153.64 78.38
N PRO A 306 -93.99 153.00 77.92
CA PRO A 306 -94.21 151.56 77.69
C PRO A 306 -94.66 151.21 76.25
N ALA A 307 -94.87 149.91 75.96
CA ALA A 307 -95.57 149.36 74.78
C ALA A 307 -94.90 149.63 73.40
N ALA A 308 -95.26 148.98 72.28
CA ALA A 308 -95.76 147.62 71.97
C ALA A 308 -95.71 147.43 70.41
N ALA A 309 -96.07 146.23 69.89
CA ALA A 309 -96.24 145.92 68.45
C ALA A 309 -94.97 145.99 67.57
N GLU A 310 -94.86 145.34 66.39
CA GLU A 310 -95.55 144.16 65.82
C GLU A 310 -94.62 143.55 64.74
N ALA A 311 -94.91 142.36 64.21
CA ALA A 311 -94.09 141.71 63.17
C ALA A 311 -94.30 142.28 61.75
N LEU A 312 -93.30 142.12 60.86
CA LEU A 312 -93.50 141.45 59.56
C LEU A 312 -92.16 141.03 58.88
N ALA A 313 -92.26 140.05 57.98
CA ALA A 313 -91.26 139.64 56.96
C ALA A 313 -91.67 140.26 55.58
N PRO A 314 -91.23 139.84 54.36
CA PRO A 314 -90.48 138.64 53.94
C PRO A 314 -89.39 138.94 52.85
N ALA A 315 -89.19 137.99 51.92
CA ALA A 315 -88.52 138.07 50.59
C ALA A 315 -86.98 138.04 50.53
N GLU A 316 -86.32 137.41 49.53
CA GLU A 316 -86.65 136.21 48.69
C GLU A 316 -85.38 135.77 47.88
N ASP A 317 -85.54 134.84 46.92
CA ASP A 317 -84.62 134.44 45.80
C ASP A 317 -83.33 133.62 46.15
N GLU A 318 -83.04 132.42 45.60
CA GLU A 318 -82.89 131.89 44.19
C GLU A 318 -81.45 132.10 43.62
N VAL A 319 -80.80 131.23 42.81
CA VAL A 319 -80.92 129.81 42.30
C VAL A 319 -79.47 129.20 42.31
N VAL A 320 -78.99 128.07 41.75
CA VAL A 320 -79.24 127.02 40.70
C VAL A 320 -78.49 125.74 41.21
N GLU A 321 -78.57 124.45 40.80
CA GLU A 321 -78.91 123.67 39.58
C GLU A 321 -77.87 123.76 38.42
N GLU A 322 -77.61 122.76 37.55
CA GLU A 322 -78.33 121.52 37.15
C GLU A 322 -77.38 120.44 36.52
N SER A 323 -77.88 119.20 36.30
CA SER A 323 -77.59 118.11 35.28
C SER A 323 -76.17 117.79 34.72
N ALA A 324 -75.83 116.65 34.07
CA ALA A 324 -76.42 115.31 33.73
C ALA A 324 -76.48 114.91 32.21
N GLU A 325 -75.77 113.81 31.87
CA GLU A 325 -76.00 112.72 30.88
C GLU A 325 -76.12 112.87 29.32
N THR A 326 -75.61 111.84 28.59
CA THR A 326 -75.77 111.47 27.13
C THR A 326 -75.17 112.43 26.06
N GLY A 327 -74.83 112.08 24.81
CA GLY A 327 -74.80 110.86 23.93
C GLY A 327 -74.66 111.32 22.44
N ASP A 328 -74.27 110.60 21.38
CA ASP A 328 -73.76 109.23 21.04
C ASP A 328 -73.09 109.28 19.61
N GLU A 329 -72.74 108.15 18.98
CA GLU A 329 -72.30 107.92 17.56
C GLU A 329 -70.83 108.26 17.13
N ARG A 330 -70.17 107.60 16.14
CA ARG A 330 -70.21 106.23 15.53
C ARG A 330 -69.05 106.00 14.51
N LEU A 331 -68.51 104.76 14.43
CA LEU A 331 -67.73 104.15 13.30
C LEU A 331 -66.34 104.80 12.94
N THR A 332 -65.33 104.13 12.32
CA THR A 332 -65.17 102.82 11.63
C THR A 332 -63.80 102.10 11.93
N GLU A 333 -63.84 100.76 12.06
CA GLU A 333 -62.96 99.74 11.41
C GLU A 333 -61.47 99.45 11.81
N ASP A 334 -61.18 98.13 11.87
CA ASP A 334 -59.92 97.32 11.92
C ASP A 334 -58.99 97.33 13.18
N GLY A 335 -58.20 96.25 13.39
CA GLY A 335 -57.08 96.26 14.36
C GLY A 335 -56.58 94.97 15.06
N ARG A 336 -57.15 93.78 14.84
CA ARG A 336 -56.65 92.44 15.32
C ARG A 336 -56.46 92.15 16.84
N ARG A 337 -57.48 91.48 17.40
CA ARG A 337 -57.45 90.11 18.01
C ARG A 337 -56.31 89.69 18.97
N VAL A 338 -56.70 89.33 20.20
CA VAL A 338 -55.96 88.50 21.18
C VAL A 338 -56.47 87.04 21.08
N PRO A 339 -55.66 85.97 21.31
CA PRO A 339 -56.06 84.58 21.04
C PRO A 339 -56.94 83.93 22.13
N THR A 340 -57.56 82.80 21.77
CA THR A 340 -58.35 81.92 22.67
C THR A 340 -58.02 80.45 22.40
N LEU A 341 -57.96 79.62 23.44
CA LEU A 341 -57.87 78.15 23.31
C LEU A 341 -59.16 77.55 22.72
N ALA A 342 -59.01 76.57 21.85
CA ALA A 342 -59.96 75.46 21.60
C ALA A 342 -59.20 74.32 20.89
N GLU A 343 -59.61 73.07 21.10
CA GLU A 343 -58.88 71.89 20.62
C GLU A 343 -58.93 71.68 19.09
N LEU A 344 -57.90 71.03 18.55
CA LEU A 344 -58.06 69.92 17.61
C LEU A 344 -57.00 68.85 17.91
N ALA A 345 -57.36 67.58 17.72
CA ALA A 345 -56.50 66.43 17.98
C ALA A 345 -56.30 65.59 16.71
N ALA A 346 -55.06 65.18 16.50
CA ALA A 346 -54.57 64.11 15.64
C ALA A 346 -53.26 63.62 16.30
N GLN A 347 -52.89 62.34 16.38
CA GLN A 347 -52.73 61.39 15.28
C GLN A 347 -51.63 61.84 14.29
N ASP A 348 -50.56 61.07 14.03
CA ASP A 348 -50.29 59.67 14.39
C ASP A 348 -48.88 59.46 15.00
N VAL A 349 -48.67 58.26 15.55
CA VAL A 349 -47.35 57.70 15.84
C VAL A 349 -47.22 56.47 14.96
N GLU A 350 -46.29 56.49 14.02
CA GLU A 350 -45.88 55.32 13.25
C GLU A 350 -44.53 54.85 13.80
N ASP A 351 -44.50 53.64 14.35
CA ASP A 351 -43.28 52.91 14.62
C ASP A 351 -42.78 52.33 13.27
N GLU A 352 -41.54 52.63 12.86
CA GLU A 352 -40.84 51.87 11.83
C GLU A 352 -39.87 50.89 12.51
N ASP A 353 -40.21 49.61 12.46
CA ASP A 353 -39.38 48.51 12.95
C ASP A 353 -38.08 48.36 12.12
N ALA A 354 -37.08 47.70 12.72
CA ALA A 354 -35.77 47.55 12.09
C ALA A 354 -35.75 46.43 11.03
N ASP A 355 -35.40 46.76 9.79
CA ASP A 355 -34.94 45.79 8.80
C ASP A 355 -33.64 45.12 9.31
N VAL A 356 -33.66 43.79 9.37
CA VAL A 356 -32.50 42.95 9.64
C VAL A 356 -32.14 42.24 8.34
N GLU A 357 -31.00 42.57 7.73
CA GLU A 357 -30.48 41.81 6.58
C GLU A 357 -30.06 40.41 7.04
N GLU A 358 -30.91 39.43 6.74
CA GLU A 358 -30.62 38.01 6.89
C GLU A 358 -29.72 37.57 5.72
N VAL A 359 -28.47 37.21 6.03
CA VAL A 359 -27.47 36.79 5.03
C VAL A 359 -27.61 35.29 4.81
N ASP A 360 -28.32 34.91 3.75
CA ASP A 360 -28.39 33.51 3.29
C ASP A 360 -27.01 33.07 2.78
N GLU A 361 -26.45 32.02 3.40
CA GLU A 361 -25.13 31.46 3.08
C GLU A 361 -25.28 30.27 2.12
N GLU A 362 -25.47 30.57 0.84
CA GLU A 362 -25.71 29.57 -0.21
C GLU A 362 -24.42 28.78 -0.55
N VAL A 363 -24.23 27.63 0.11
CA VAL A 363 -23.09 26.71 -0.11
C VAL A 363 -23.51 25.53 -0.97
N GLU A 364 -23.15 25.55 -2.26
CA GLU A 364 -23.25 24.39 -3.15
C GLU A 364 -22.12 23.37 -2.87
N PRO A 365 -22.42 22.07 -2.68
CA PRO A 365 -21.43 21.01 -2.70
C PRO A 365 -21.35 20.36 -4.09
N GLU A 366 -20.30 20.65 -4.86
CA GLU A 366 -19.92 19.83 -6.02
C GLU A 366 -19.21 18.56 -5.54
N ASP A 367 -19.90 17.42 -5.66
CA ASP A 367 -19.37 16.07 -5.48
C ASP A 367 -19.26 15.37 -6.87
N GLU A 368 -18.68 14.17 -6.91
CA GLU A 368 -18.47 13.33 -8.12
C GLU A 368 -17.36 13.73 -9.12
N ALA A 369 -16.14 13.27 -8.85
CA ALA A 369 -15.24 12.73 -9.87
C ALA A 369 -14.37 11.61 -9.26
N ALA A 370 -14.79 10.35 -9.45
CA ALA A 370 -14.06 9.17 -8.96
C ALA A 370 -13.04 8.64 -9.98
N ASP A 371 -12.17 7.72 -9.55
CA ASP A 371 -11.09 7.14 -10.37
C ASP A 371 -11.56 6.50 -11.68
N ASP A 372 -10.95 6.93 -12.79
CA ASP A 372 -10.69 6.09 -13.97
C ASP A 372 -9.17 5.93 -14.09
N VAL A 373 -8.64 4.87 -13.48
CA VAL A 373 -7.25 4.41 -13.67
C VAL A 373 -7.32 3.08 -14.40
N GLU A 374 -7.04 3.10 -15.72
CA GLU A 374 -7.06 1.89 -16.55
C GLU A 374 -5.93 0.94 -16.12
N ASP A 375 -6.32 -0.21 -15.56
CA ASP A 375 -5.41 -1.27 -15.11
C ASP A 375 -4.97 -2.12 -16.31
N GLU A 376 -3.93 -1.65 -17.02
CA GLU A 376 -3.40 -2.29 -18.24
C GLU A 376 -2.62 -3.59 -17.92
N LEU A 377 -3.36 -4.62 -17.47
CA LEU A 377 -2.87 -5.98 -17.24
C LEU A 377 -2.42 -6.62 -18.56
N GLY A 378 -1.12 -6.82 -18.72
CA GLY A 378 -0.55 -7.49 -19.88
C GLY A 378 -0.70 -9.01 -19.84
N ASP A 379 -1.46 -9.57 -20.79
CA ASP A 379 -1.40 -10.98 -21.20
C ASP A 379 -1.73 -11.14 -22.70
N GLU A 380 -0.76 -11.58 -23.49
CA GLU A 380 -0.93 -12.34 -24.75
C GLU A 380 0.47 -12.83 -25.19
N GLY A 381 0.85 -14.06 -24.77
CA GLY A 381 2.25 -14.53 -24.82
C GLY A 381 2.48 -16.00 -25.19
N ASP A 382 1.49 -16.68 -25.76
CA ASP A 382 1.49 -18.08 -26.25
C ASP A 382 0.66 -18.12 -27.54
N GLU A 383 0.88 -18.91 -28.60
CA GLU A 383 1.80 -20.00 -28.96
C GLU A 383 1.96 -19.93 -30.54
N PRO A 384 2.50 -20.92 -31.31
CA PRO A 384 3.29 -22.11 -30.98
C PRO A 384 4.62 -22.21 -31.79
N VAL A 385 5.39 -23.28 -31.54
CA VAL A 385 6.58 -23.64 -32.32
C VAL A 385 6.22 -24.58 -33.50
N GLU A 386 6.38 -24.15 -34.76
CA GLU A 386 6.30 -25.05 -35.93
C GLU A 386 7.68 -25.39 -36.51
N ALA A 387 7.98 -26.68 -36.69
CA ALA A 387 9.26 -27.18 -37.20
C ALA A 387 9.16 -27.66 -38.67
N ALA A 388 9.86 -26.99 -39.59
CA ALA A 388 9.83 -27.32 -41.02
C ALA A 388 11.22 -27.49 -41.69
N ALA A 389 11.54 -28.76 -41.99
CA ALA A 389 12.42 -29.27 -43.06
C ALA A 389 13.49 -28.34 -43.71
N GLY A 390 14.76 -28.67 -43.52
CA GLY A 390 15.89 -28.00 -44.16
C GLY A 390 16.05 -28.26 -45.68
N LYS A 391 16.86 -27.41 -46.36
CA LYS A 391 17.20 -27.52 -47.79
C LYS A 391 18.71 -27.36 -48.02
N LYS A 392 19.29 -28.19 -48.89
CA LYS A 392 20.73 -28.19 -49.25
C LYS A 392 21.01 -27.34 -50.50
N ALA A 393 21.97 -26.42 -50.42
CA ALA A 393 22.82 -25.94 -51.52
C ALA A 393 24.06 -25.25 -50.90
N SER A 394 25.33 -25.56 -51.18
CA SER A 394 26.06 -25.73 -52.46
C SER A 394 26.53 -24.44 -53.14
N ALA A 395 27.47 -23.71 -52.51
CA ALA A 395 28.53 -22.93 -53.16
C ALA A 395 29.66 -22.68 -52.13
N LYS A 396 30.94 -23.05 -52.29
CA LYS A 396 31.92 -22.92 -53.41
C LYS A 396 32.74 -21.63 -53.34
N ARG A 397 33.71 -21.58 -52.42
CA ARG A 397 35.13 -21.39 -52.78
C ARG A 397 36.06 -21.88 -51.67
#